data_AF-A0A512NJQ3-F1
#
_entry.id   AF-A0A512NJQ3-F1
#
_cell.length_a   1.000
_cell.length_b   1.000
_cell.length_c   1.000
_cell.angle_alpha   90.00
_cell.angle_beta   90.00
_cell.angle_gamma   90.00
#
_symmetry.space_group_name_H-M   'P 1'
#
loop_
_entity.id
_entity.type
_entity.pdbx_description
1 polymer ?
#
loop_
_entity_poly.entity_id
_entity_poly.type
_entity_poly.pdbx_seq_one_letter_code
_entity_poly.pdbx_strand_id
1 'polypeptide(L)'
;MLGLMQDGPLLISGLLDYAERYHPRAEIVSRDADGGEHRYGYAEAAARARRLASALQIAGIRPGDRVATLAMNHHRHFELYFGVSGMGAVLHTVNPRLFAPQIDYIVNHGGSRILFVDPAFVSLVGPLAPALRSVGRYVVLGGPEALDEAARALPNVVDYESSWRPAATARHGRCSTNAPHRRSATRRARRAIPRACFIRIARRCCTRSRPANRARSISRRIASCSPSRRCSTPMPGASPISRP
;
A
#
# COMPACT_ATOMS: atom_id res chain seq x y z
N MET A 1 1.36 -47.13 3.16
CA MET A 1 2.40 -46.69 2.21
C MET A 1 1.84 -45.45 1.51
N LEU A 2 2.62 -44.37 1.38
CA LEU A 2 2.20 -43.18 0.60
C LEU A 2 2.60 -43.35 -0.86
N GLY A 3 1.93 -42.61 -1.77
CA GLY A 3 2.23 -42.64 -3.20
C GLY A 3 3.56 -41.95 -3.55
N LEU A 4 4.18 -42.35 -4.67
CA LEU A 4 5.45 -41.80 -5.17
C LEU A 4 5.26 -40.73 -6.27
N MET A 5 4.09 -40.09 -6.32
CA MET A 5 3.78 -39.05 -7.31
C MET A 5 4.32 -37.69 -6.87
N GLN A 6 4.39 -36.74 -7.80
CA GLN A 6 4.78 -35.37 -7.49
C GLN A 6 3.75 -34.71 -6.57
N ASP A 7 4.22 -34.13 -5.46
CA ASP A 7 3.39 -33.33 -4.56
C ASP A 7 3.42 -31.85 -4.99
N GLY A 8 2.24 -31.26 -5.13
CA GLY A 8 2.05 -29.92 -5.69
C GLY A 8 0.73 -29.31 -5.26
N PRO A 9 0.72 -28.14 -4.59
CA PRO A 9 -0.51 -27.55 -4.08
C PRO A 9 -1.38 -26.97 -5.20
N LEU A 10 -2.70 -27.15 -5.07
CA LEU A 10 -3.70 -26.59 -5.98
C LEU A 10 -3.93 -25.09 -5.70
N LEU A 11 -3.05 -24.25 -6.23
CA LEU A 11 -3.06 -22.79 -6.02
C LEU A 11 -3.79 -22.04 -7.14
N ILE A 12 -4.59 -21.04 -6.77
CA ILE A 12 -5.27 -20.13 -7.71
C ILE A 12 -4.26 -19.41 -8.64
N SER A 13 -3.08 -19.06 -8.12
CA SER A 13 -2.00 -18.47 -8.93
C SER A 13 -1.54 -19.37 -10.07
N GLY A 14 -1.56 -20.70 -9.89
CA GLY A 14 -1.15 -21.67 -10.90
C GLY A 14 -2.00 -21.63 -12.17
N LEU A 15 -3.26 -21.21 -12.08
CA LEU A 15 -4.14 -20.99 -13.23
C LEU A 15 -3.63 -19.83 -14.11
N LEU A 16 -3.21 -18.73 -13.48
CA LEU A 16 -2.67 -17.57 -14.21
C LEU A 16 -1.23 -17.82 -14.69
N ASP A 17 -0.41 -18.55 -13.93
CA ASP A 17 0.92 -18.99 -14.38
C ASP A 17 0.83 -19.93 -15.60
N TYR A 18 -0.18 -20.80 -15.66
CA TYR A 18 -0.49 -21.60 -16.86
C TYR A 18 -0.92 -20.70 -18.04
N ALA A 19 -1.84 -19.76 -17.82
CA ALA A 19 -2.33 -18.87 -18.87
C ALA A 19 -1.23 -17.95 -19.43
N GLU A 20 -0.34 -17.41 -18.58
CA GLU A 20 0.85 -16.67 -19.02
C GLU A 20 1.79 -17.54 -19.87
N ARG A 21 2.03 -18.79 -19.45
CA ARG A 21 3.01 -19.67 -20.12
C ARG A 21 2.54 -20.19 -21.47
N TYR A 22 1.27 -20.59 -21.58
CA TYR A 22 0.75 -21.29 -22.76
C TYR A 22 -0.19 -20.43 -23.62
N HIS A 23 -0.81 -19.39 -23.04
CA HIS A 23 -1.75 -18.49 -23.73
C HIS A 23 -1.41 -17.00 -23.57
N PRO A 24 -0.12 -16.57 -23.61
CA PRO A 24 0.31 -15.21 -23.24
C PRO A 24 -0.39 -14.08 -24.03
N ARG A 25 -0.79 -14.38 -25.28
CA ARG A 25 -1.42 -13.46 -26.23
C ARG A 25 -2.94 -13.60 -26.34
N ALA A 26 -3.57 -14.54 -25.62
CA ALA A 26 -5.03 -14.60 -25.62
C ALA A 26 -5.59 -13.33 -24.96
N GLU A 27 -6.46 -12.61 -25.68
CA GLU A 27 -6.91 -11.28 -25.28
C GLU A 27 -7.89 -11.33 -24.11
N ILE A 28 -7.72 -10.40 -23.18
CA ILE A 28 -8.71 -10.01 -22.18
C ILE A 28 -9.19 -8.62 -22.60
N VAL A 29 -10.49 -8.52 -22.90
CA VAL A 29 -11.17 -7.26 -23.24
C VAL A 29 -12.02 -6.83 -22.05
N SER A 30 -11.93 -5.57 -21.66
CA SER A 30 -12.70 -4.99 -20.55
C SER A 30 -13.27 -3.65 -20.94
N ARG A 31 -14.49 -3.36 -20.46
CA ARG A 31 -15.10 -2.04 -20.53
C ARG A 31 -15.10 -1.46 -19.12
N ASP A 32 -14.44 -0.33 -18.94
CA ASP A 32 -14.40 0.38 -17.67
C ASP A 32 -15.70 1.17 -17.46
N ALA A 33 -16.00 1.54 -16.20
CA ALA A 33 -17.20 2.29 -15.86
C ALA A 33 -17.30 3.64 -16.59
N ASP A 34 -16.15 4.26 -16.88
CA ASP A 34 -16.01 5.52 -17.60
C ASP A 34 -16.24 5.38 -19.13
N GLY A 35 -16.73 4.22 -19.58
CA GLY A 35 -17.01 3.90 -20.99
C GLY A 35 -15.80 3.45 -21.82
N GLY A 36 -14.58 3.69 -21.32
CA GLY A 36 -13.32 3.30 -21.94
C GLY A 36 -13.18 1.79 -22.14
N GLU A 37 -12.39 1.40 -23.14
CA GLU A 37 -12.10 -0.01 -23.45
C GLU A 37 -10.62 -0.31 -23.20
N HIS A 38 -10.35 -1.39 -22.46
CA HIS A 38 -9.01 -1.89 -22.18
C HIS A 38 -8.81 -3.26 -22.82
N ARG A 39 -7.68 -3.45 -23.51
CA ARG A 39 -7.29 -4.71 -24.15
C ARG A 39 -5.84 -5.02 -23.81
N TYR A 40 -5.58 -6.26 -23.39
CA TYR A 40 -4.27 -6.76 -23.02
C TYR A 40 -4.26 -8.30 -23.01
N GLY A 41 -3.09 -8.93 -23.02
CA GLY A 41 -2.95 -10.39 -22.96
C GLY A 41 -2.73 -10.93 -21.55
N TYR A 42 -2.92 -12.24 -21.35
CA TYR A 42 -2.66 -12.91 -20.07
C TYR A 42 -1.25 -12.68 -19.51
N ALA A 43 -0.23 -12.50 -20.36
CA ALA A 43 1.13 -12.18 -19.89
C ALA A 43 1.21 -10.81 -19.19
N GLU A 44 0.47 -9.82 -19.68
CA GLU A 44 0.38 -8.50 -19.04
C GLU A 44 -0.46 -8.58 -17.77
N ALA A 45 -1.56 -9.33 -17.77
CA ALA A 45 -2.39 -9.56 -16.60
C ALA A 45 -1.63 -10.26 -15.47
N ALA A 46 -0.82 -11.28 -15.77
CA ALA A 46 0.07 -11.94 -14.80
C ALA A 46 1.10 -10.97 -14.23
N ALA A 47 1.74 -10.15 -15.07
CA ALA A 47 2.67 -9.13 -14.63
C ALA A 47 2.02 -8.06 -13.74
N ARG A 48 0.77 -7.64 -14.03
CA ARG A 48 0.00 -6.67 -13.24
C ARG A 48 -0.44 -7.26 -11.90
N ALA A 49 -1.02 -8.47 -11.89
CA ALA A 49 -1.42 -9.19 -10.68
C ALA A 49 -0.24 -9.42 -9.69
N ARG A 50 0.96 -9.78 -10.19
CA ARG A 50 2.16 -9.93 -9.34
C ARG A 50 2.64 -8.60 -8.74
N ARG A 51 2.51 -7.47 -9.45
CA ARG A 51 2.84 -6.15 -8.91
C ARG A 51 1.82 -5.70 -7.86
N LEU A 52 0.54 -5.95 -8.08
CA LEU A 52 -0.53 -5.72 -7.11
C LEU A 52 -0.29 -6.51 -5.81
N ALA A 53 0.06 -7.81 -5.91
CA ALA A 53 0.45 -8.64 -4.78
C ALA A 53 1.62 -8.03 -3.96
N SER A 54 2.67 -7.56 -4.67
CA SER A 54 3.82 -6.88 -4.03
C SER A 54 3.42 -5.57 -3.33
N ALA A 55 2.56 -4.76 -3.96
CA ALA A 55 2.08 -3.51 -3.37
C ALA A 55 1.18 -3.73 -2.15
N LEU A 56 0.34 -4.77 -2.16
CA LEU A 56 -0.46 -5.18 -1.01
C LEU A 56 0.41 -5.67 0.16
N GLN A 57 1.48 -6.40 -0.12
CA GLN A 57 2.48 -6.79 0.88
C GLN A 57 3.18 -5.56 1.48
N ILE A 58 3.56 -4.57 0.67
CA ILE A 58 4.10 -3.27 1.14
C ILE A 58 3.06 -2.49 1.96
N ALA A 59 1.78 -2.56 1.60
CA ALA A 59 0.67 -2.01 2.38
C ALA A 59 0.41 -2.77 3.71
N GLY A 60 1.15 -3.84 3.99
CA GLY A 60 1.10 -4.59 5.23
C GLY A 60 0.02 -5.67 5.29
N ILE A 61 -0.53 -6.08 4.14
CA ILE A 61 -1.42 -7.26 4.03
C ILE A 61 -0.58 -8.53 4.17
N ARG A 62 -1.09 -9.48 4.96
CA ARG A 62 -0.48 -10.78 5.25
C ARG A 62 -1.35 -11.92 4.73
N PRO A 63 -0.81 -13.13 4.56
CA PRO A 63 -1.63 -14.31 4.28
C PRO A 63 -2.76 -14.46 5.32
N GLY A 64 -3.96 -14.77 4.86
CA GLY A 64 -5.17 -14.85 5.67
C GLY A 64 -5.86 -13.52 5.99
N ASP A 65 -5.26 -12.36 5.72
CA ASP A 65 -5.97 -11.07 5.77
C ASP A 65 -7.01 -10.98 4.65
N ARG A 66 -8.09 -10.24 4.88
CA ARG A 66 -9.19 -10.07 3.92
C ARG A 66 -9.13 -8.71 3.24
N VAL A 67 -9.27 -8.73 1.92
CA VAL A 67 -9.30 -7.57 1.03
C VAL A 67 -10.66 -7.56 0.35
N ALA A 68 -11.49 -6.57 0.67
CA ALA A 68 -12.84 -6.48 0.13
C ALA A 68 -12.86 -5.81 -1.25
N THR A 69 -13.81 -6.21 -2.10
CA THR A 69 -14.08 -5.53 -3.37
C THR A 69 -15.56 -5.18 -3.50
N LEU A 70 -15.83 -3.95 -3.96
CA LEU A 70 -17.12 -3.47 -4.46
C LEU A 70 -16.88 -2.99 -5.89
N ALA A 71 -16.86 -3.94 -6.83
CA ALA A 71 -16.38 -3.73 -8.18
C ALA A 71 -17.15 -4.58 -9.19
N MET A 72 -17.25 -4.08 -10.43
CA MET A 72 -17.89 -4.73 -11.57
C MET A 72 -16.92 -5.71 -12.26
N ASN A 73 -17.30 -6.21 -13.44
CA ASN A 73 -16.44 -7.10 -14.24
C ASN A 73 -15.54 -6.28 -15.18
N HIS A 74 -14.30 -6.02 -14.77
CA HIS A 74 -13.28 -5.31 -15.54
C HIS A 74 -11.86 -5.79 -15.17
N HIS A 75 -10.87 -5.37 -15.96
CA HIS A 75 -9.48 -5.83 -15.88
C HIS A 75 -8.85 -5.68 -14.48
N ARG A 76 -9.06 -4.56 -13.79
CA ARG A 76 -8.53 -4.34 -12.43
C ARG A 76 -9.14 -5.31 -11.40
N HIS A 77 -10.40 -5.70 -11.55
CA HIS A 77 -11.03 -6.72 -10.69
C HIS A 77 -10.47 -8.11 -11.00
N PHE A 78 -10.28 -8.46 -12.28
CA PHE A 78 -9.57 -9.68 -12.68
C PHE A 78 -8.16 -9.75 -12.07
N GLU A 79 -7.41 -8.64 -12.09
CA GLU A 79 -6.09 -8.53 -11.46
C GLU A 79 -6.14 -8.73 -9.94
N LEU A 80 -7.19 -8.24 -9.26
CA LEU A 80 -7.44 -8.49 -7.84
C LEU A 80 -7.67 -9.97 -7.53
N TYR A 81 -8.43 -10.70 -8.36
CA TYR A 81 -8.68 -12.14 -8.16
C TYR A 81 -7.39 -12.94 -8.01
N PHE A 82 -6.42 -12.72 -8.89
CA PHE A 82 -5.15 -13.44 -8.86
C PHE A 82 -4.08 -12.78 -7.98
N GLY A 83 -4.06 -11.45 -7.86
CA GLY A 83 -3.10 -10.73 -7.03
C GLY A 83 -3.32 -10.95 -5.53
N VAL A 84 -4.57 -10.86 -5.06
CA VAL A 84 -4.92 -11.08 -3.64
C VAL A 84 -4.79 -12.55 -3.27
N SER A 85 -5.41 -13.44 -4.05
CA SER A 85 -5.38 -14.89 -3.77
C SER A 85 -3.96 -15.46 -3.94
N GLY A 86 -3.19 -14.97 -4.92
CA GLY A 86 -1.83 -15.42 -5.19
C GLY A 86 -0.81 -15.01 -4.12
N MET A 87 -1.07 -13.95 -3.34
CA MET A 87 -0.26 -13.63 -2.14
C MET A 87 -0.72 -14.36 -0.87
N GLY A 88 -1.71 -15.26 -0.97
CA GLY A 88 -2.31 -15.98 0.16
C GLY A 88 -3.27 -15.14 1.01
N ALA A 89 -3.65 -13.94 0.56
CA ALA A 89 -4.71 -13.16 1.17
C ALA A 89 -6.09 -13.61 0.64
N VAL A 90 -7.15 -13.25 1.36
CA VAL A 90 -8.52 -13.63 1.01
C VAL A 90 -9.19 -12.49 0.26
N LEU A 91 -9.57 -12.73 -0.99
CA LEU A 91 -10.44 -11.84 -1.76
C LEU A 91 -11.88 -11.95 -1.24
N HIS A 92 -12.43 -10.85 -0.75
CA HIS A 92 -13.77 -10.79 -0.18
C HIS A 92 -14.68 -9.95 -1.10
N THR A 93 -15.25 -10.60 -2.11
CA THR A 93 -16.11 -9.94 -3.10
C THR A 93 -17.48 -9.64 -2.51
N VAL A 94 -17.78 -8.35 -2.28
CA VAL A 94 -19.06 -7.89 -1.73
C VAL A 94 -19.98 -7.47 -2.88
N ASN A 95 -21.25 -7.85 -2.82
CA ASN A 95 -22.24 -7.47 -3.83
C ASN A 95 -22.68 -6.00 -3.64
N PRO A 96 -22.41 -5.08 -4.59
CA PRO A 96 -22.76 -3.67 -4.45
C PRO A 96 -24.27 -3.39 -4.55
N ARG A 97 -25.09 -4.39 -4.93
CA ARG A 97 -26.57 -4.25 -5.02
C ARG A 97 -27.29 -4.47 -3.68
N LEU A 98 -26.55 -4.76 -2.61
CA LEU A 98 -27.11 -4.93 -1.26
C LEU A 98 -27.43 -3.58 -0.62
N PHE A 99 -28.31 -3.58 0.37
CA PHE A 99 -28.60 -2.36 1.13
C PHE A 99 -27.38 -1.93 1.95
N ALA A 100 -27.19 -0.62 2.11
CA ALA A 100 -26.03 -0.06 2.80
C ALA A 100 -25.73 -0.68 4.19
N PRO A 101 -26.71 -0.96 5.07
CA PRO A 101 -26.47 -1.64 6.35
C PRO A 101 -26.01 -3.11 6.21
N GLN A 102 -26.38 -3.79 5.13
CA GLN A 102 -25.90 -5.15 4.84
C GLN A 102 -24.45 -5.13 4.39
N ILE A 103 -24.05 -4.13 3.59
CA ILE A 103 -22.66 -3.93 3.16
C ILE A 103 -21.77 -3.65 4.38
N ASP A 104 -22.21 -2.75 5.28
CA ASP A 104 -21.53 -2.47 6.55
C ASP A 104 -21.32 -3.76 7.37
N TYR A 105 -22.40 -4.51 7.63
CA TYR A 105 -22.34 -5.77 8.35
C TYR A 105 -21.36 -6.76 7.70
N ILE A 106 -21.45 -6.97 6.38
CA ILE A 106 -20.61 -7.93 5.65
C ILE A 106 -19.13 -7.53 5.71
N VAL A 107 -18.79 -6.26 5.44
CA VAL A 107 -17.38 -5.81 5.40
C VAL A 107 -16.76 -5.88 6.80
N ASN A 108 -17.50 -5.49 7.85
CA ASN A 108 -17.03 -5.53 9.23
C ASN A 108 -16.97 -6.93 9.83
N HIS A 109 -17.99 -7.77 9.62
CA HIS A 109 -17.96 -9.19 10.02
C HIS A 109 -16.85 -9.95 9.27
N GLY A 110 -16.66 -9.63 7.99
CA GLY A 110 -15.53 -10.09 7.18
C GLY A 110 -14.18 -9.49 7.58
N GLY A 111 -14.11 -8.55 8.54
CA GLY A 111 -12.86 -7.99 9.06
C GLY A 111 -11.87 -7.58 7.96
N SER A 112 -12.35 -6.82 6.98
CA SER A 112 -11.65 -6.53 5.73
C SER A 112 -10.72 -5.32 5.90
N ARG A 113 -9.42 -5.47 5.66
CA ARG A 113 -8.40 -4.44 5.98
C ARG A 113 -8.29 -3.33 4.95
N ILE A 114 -8.57 -3.66 3.68
CA ILE A 114 -8.58 -2.75 2.53
C ILE A 114 -9.89 -3.00 1.78
N LEU A 115 -10.52 -1.94 1.28
CA LEU A 115 -11.68 -2.00 0.41
C LEU A 115 -11.33 -1.38 -0.95
N PHE A 116 -11.42 -2.18 -2.01
CA PHE A 116 -11.35 -1.69 -3.39
C PHE A 116 -12.76 -1.35 -3.88
N VAL A 117 -12.93 -0.18 -4.50
CA VAL A 117 -14.24 0.39 -4.88
C VAL A 117 -14.18 0.93 -6.31
N ASP A 118 -15.17 0.58 -7.13
CA ASP A 118 -15.37 1.23 -8.43
C ASP A 118 -15.91 2.66 -8.27
N PRO A 119 -15.57 3.59 -9.19
CA PRO A 119 -16.09 4.97 -9.16
C PRO A 119 -17.61 5.06 -8.96
N ALA A 120 -18.36 4.20 -9.66
CA ALA A 120 -19.81 4.13 -9.59
C ALA A 120 -20.41 3.83 -8.20
N PHE A 121 -19.62 3.29 -7.26
CA PHE A 121 -20.06 2.96 -5.89
C PHE A 121 -19.45 3.87 -4.82
N VAL A 122 -18.66 4.88 -5.19
CA VAL A 122 -18.09 5.87 -4.25
C VAL A 122 -19.19 6.57 -3.44
N SER A 123 -20.30 6.96 -4.09
CA SER A 123 -21.46 7.60 -3.46
C SER A 123 -22.21 6.68 -2.47
N LEU A 124 -22.14 5.36 -2.66
CA LEU A 124 -22.69 4.35 -1.75
C LEU A 124 -21.77 4.10 -0.55
N VAL A 125 -20.45 4.08 -0.76
CA VAL A 125 -19.45 3.80 0.29
C VAL A 125 -19.15 5.04 1.14
N GLY A 126 -19.23 6.25 0.59
CA GLY A 126 -18.96 7.52 1.30
C GLY A 126 -19.71 7.64 2.64
N PRO A 127 -21.05 7.52 2.66
CA PRO A 127 -21.84 7.54 3.90
C PRO A 127 -21.54 6.36 4.85
N LEU A 128 -21.03 5.24 4.33
CA LEU A 128 -20.69 4.05 5.11
C LEU A 128 -19.29 4.10 5.72
N ALA A 129 -18.37 4.87 5.16
CA ALA A 129 -16.96 4.87 5.58
C ALA A 129 -16.72 5.09 7.09
N PRO A 130 -17.52 5.90 7.83
CA PRO A 130 -17.41 6.00 9.30
C PRO A 130 -17.83 4.74 10.06
N ALA A 131 -18.69 3.89 9.48
CA ALA A 131 -19.15 2.63 10.07
C ALA A 131 -18.18 1.47 9.82
N LEU A 132 -17.42 1.51 8.72
CA LEU A 132 -16.46 0.48 8.28
C LEU A 132 -15.17 0.44 9.13
N ARG A 133 -15.30 0.13 10.43
CA ARG A 133 -14.23 0.10 11.45
C ARG A 133 -13.04 -0.79 11.10
N SER A 134 -13.24 -1.84 10.29
CA SER A 134 -12.19 -2.77 9.87
C SER A 134 -11.30 -2.25 8.73
N VAL A 135 -11.81 -1.30 7.93
CA VAL A 135 -11.16 -0.83 6.70
C VAL A 135 -10.20 0.32 7.02
N GLY A 136 -8.89 0.08 6.88
CA GLY A 136 -7.87 1.11 7.10
C GLY A 136 -7.55 1.96 5.87
N ARG A 137 -7.92 1.49 4.66
CA ARG A 137 -7.62 2.14 3.38
C ARG A 137 -8.67 1.80 2.32
N TYR A 138 -9.01 2.81 1.53
CA TYR A 138 -9.91 2.69 0.38
C TYR A 138 -9.07 2.83 -0.90
N VAL A 139 -9.30 1.98 -1.89
CA VAL A 139 -8.58 2.01 -3.18
C VAL A 139 -9.57 2.12 -4.33
N VAL A 140 -9.40 3.13 -5.17
CA VAL A 140 -10.36 3.43 -6.25
C VAL A 140 -9.90 2.81 -7.56
N LEU A 141 -10.80 2.07 -8.19
CA LEU A 141 -10.57 1.29 -9.41
C LEU A 141 -10.88 2.08 -10.70
N GLY A 142 -10.60 3.39 -10.72
CA GLY A 142 -10.93 4.30 -11.83
C GLY A 142 -9.74 5.15 -12.31
N GLY A 143 -10.03 6.11 -13.19
CA GLY A 143 -9.07 7.12 -13.63
C GLY A 143 -8.84 8.25 -12.61
N PRO A 144 -7.96 9.24 -12.93
CA PRO A 144 -7.65 10.37 -12.06
C PRO A 144 -8.87 11.22 -11.66
N GLU A 145 -9.85 11.39 -12.55
CA GLU A 145 -11.06 12.18 -12.26
C GLU A 145 -11.92 11.50 -11.19
N ALA A 146 -12.04 10.18 -11.24
CA ALA A 146 -12.73 9.39 -10.23
C ALA A 146 -12.00 9.37 -8.87
N LEU A 147 -10.67 9.48 -8.88
CA LEU A 147 -9.89 9.66 -7.64
C LEU A 147 -10.27 10.98 -6.95
N ASP A 148 -10.39 12.07 -7.70
CA ASP A 148 -10.73 13.39 -7.15
C ASP A 148 -12.16 13.47 -6.60
N GLU A 149 -13.10 12.69 -7.15
CA GLU A 149 -14.43 12.52 -6.57
C GLU A 149 -14.36 11.69 -5.28
N ALA A 150 -13.70 10.53 -5.33
CA ALA A 150 -13.57 9.64 -4.18
C ALA A 150 -12.84 10.27 -3.00
N ALA A 151 -11.80 11.08 -3.24
CA ALA A 151 -11.06 11.80 -2.22
C ALA A 151 -11.91 12.84 -1.46
N ARG A 152 -13.06 13.26 -2.01
CA ARG A 152 -14.03 14.12 -1.31
C ARG A 152 -15.01 13.32 -0.44
N ALA A 153 -15.28 12.05 -0.78
CA ALA A 153 -16.29 11.22 -0.15
C ALA A 153 -15.72 10.20 0.87
N LEU A 154 -14.45 9.82 0.73
CA LEU A 154 -13.82 8.71 1.48
C LEU A 154 -12.52 9.16 2.16
N PRO A 155 -12.19 8.62 3.36
CA PRO A 155 -10.91 8.86 4.01
C PRO A 155 -9.80 7.96 3.42
N ASN A 156 -8.54 8.40 3.49
CA ASN A 156 -7.36 7.59 3.13
C ASN A 156 -7.43 6.91 1.74
N VAL A 157 -7.98 7.61 0.74
CA VAL A 157 -8.11 7.11 -0.63
C VAL A 157 -6.76 7.00 -1.32
N VAL A 158 -6.57 5.92 -2.06
CA VAL A 158 -5.42 5.71 -2.96
C VAL A 158 -5.95 5.31 -4.33
N ASP A 159 -5.37 5.83 -5.41
CA ASP A 159 -5.68 5.36 -6.77
C ASP A 159 -5.03 4.00 -7.04
N TYR A 160 -5.79 3.10 -7.67
CA TYR A 160 -5.30 1.78 -8.07
C TYR A 160 -4.04 1.86 -8.93
N GLU A 161 -4.04 2.67 -9.99
CA GLU A 161 -2.96 2.68 -10.99
C GLU A 161 -1.63 3.20 -10.40
N SER A 162 -1.66 4.23 -9.55
CA SER A 162 -0.48 4.75 -8.85
C SER A 162 -0.02 3.86 -7.69
N SER A 163 -0.92 3.12 -7.03
CA SER A 163 -0.60 2.34 -5.81
C SER A 163 0.45 1.25 -6.00
N TRP A 164 0.56 0.66 -7.20
CA TRP A 164 1.49 -0.44 -7.52
C TRP A 164 2.36 -0.18 -8.75
N ARG A 165 2.18 0.96 -9.45
CA ARG A 165 3.15 1.37 -10.49
C ARG A 165 4.54 1.41 -9.86
N PRO A 166 5.55 0.74 -10.46
CA PRO A 166 6.92 0.93 -10.02
C PRO A 166 7.22 2.42 -10.13
N ALA A 167 7.67 3.04 -9.04
CA ALA A 167 8.00 4.46 -9.00
C ALA A 167 8.82 4.78 -10.25
N ALA A 168 8.25 5.58 -11.14
CA ALA A 168 8.73 5.72 -12.52
C ALA A 168 10.22 5.98 -12.44
N THR A 169 11.03 5.07 -13.00
CA THR A 169 12.48 5.08 -12.81
C THR A 169 12.98 6.46 -13.17
N ALA A 170 13.27 7.27 -12.14
CA ALA A 170 13.81 8.59 -12.32
C ALA A 170 15.04 8.35 -13.16
N ARG A 171 15.02 8.83 -14.42
CA ARG A 171 16.12 8.63 -15.35
C ARG A 171 17.31 9.19 -14.62
N HIS A 172 18.15 8.31 -14.07
CA HIS A 172 19.44 8.69 -13.53
C HIS A 172 20.10 9.32 -14.73
N GLY A 173 20.13 10.65 -14.74
CA GLY A 173 20.72 11.42 -15.81
C GLY A 173 22.10 10.81 -15.98
N ARG A 174 22.37 10.24 -17.16
CA ARG A 174 23.68 9.65 -17.44
C ARG A 174 24.67 10.75 -17.13
N CYS A 175 25.37 10.61 -16.01
CA CYS A 175 26.43 11.52 -15.63
C CYS A 175 27.57 11.16 -16.56
N SER A 176 27.48 11.66 -17.80
CA SER A 176 28.51 11.52 -18.82
C SER A 176 29.64 12.43 -18.44
N THR A 177 30.37 12.05 -17.40
CA THR A 177 31.74 12.50 -17.18
C THR A 177 32.61 11.87 -18.27
N ASN A 178 32.43 12.36 -19.50
CA ASN A 178 33.43 12.31 -20.55
C ASN A 178 34.60 13.20 -20.13
N ALA A 179 35.33 12.74 -19.11
CA ALA A 179 36.66 13.25 -18.80
C ALA A 179 37.64 12.53 -19.75
N PRO A 180 38.29 13.24 -20.69
CA PRO A 180 39.21 12.60 -21.62
C PRO A 180 40.41 12.06 -20.85
N HIS A 181 40.60 10.73 -20.88
CA HIS A 181 41.76 10.07 -20.32
C HIS A 181 43.03 10.51 -21.07
N ARG A 182 43.70 11.56 -20.56
CA ARG A 182 45.08 11.86 -20.96
C ARG A 182 45.96 10.70 -20.53
N ARG A 183 46.42 9.91 -21.51
CA ARG A 183 47.48 8.92 -21.33
C ARG A 183 48.80 9.68 -21.13
N SER A 184 49.34 9.68 -19.92
CA SER A 184 50.76 9.94 -19.68
C SER A 184 51.43 8.65 -19.22
N ALA A 185 52.40 8.19 -19.99
CA ALA A 185 53.17 7.01 -19.68
C ALA A 185 54.40 7.38 -18.85
N THR A 186 54.65 6.65 -17.76
CA THR A 186 56.01 6.38 -17.26
C THR A 186 56.05 4.97 -16.67
N ARG A 187 57.18 4.29 -16.89
CA ARG A 187 57.40 2.86 -16.62
C ARG A 187 58.71 2.73 -15.84
N ARG A 188 58.81 1.72 -14.95
CA ARG A 188 59.89 1.50 -13.95
C ARG A 188 59.70 2.40 -12.70
N ALA A 189 60.07 1.98 -11.48
CA ALA A 189 61.02 0.92 -11.11
C ALA A 189 60.50 -0.07 -10.04
N ARG A 190 61.15 -1.24 -9.96
CA ARG A 190 60.98 -2.25 -8.89
C ARG A 190 61.87 -1.91 -7.68
N ARG A 191 61.38 -2.10 -6.45
CA ARG A 191 62.14 -2.52 -5.23
C ARG A 191 61.14 -2.98 -4.14
N ALA A 192 61.64 -3.65 -3.09
CA ALA A 192 60.88 -4.67 -2.35
C ALA A 192 60.28 -4.24 -0.98
N ILE A 193 59.22 -4.95 -0.55
CA ILE A 193 58.96 -5.62 0.77
C ILE A 193 59.53 -4.93 2.05
N PRO A 194 58.76 -4.71 3.16
CA PRO A 194 57.87 -5.70 3.80
C PRO A 194 56.51 -5.22 4.37
N ARG A 195 55.78 -6.18 4.97
CA ARG A 195 54.51 -6.07 5.70
C ARG A 195 54.58 -5.12 6.92
N ALA A 196 53.77 -4.06 6.93
CA ALA A 196 53.24 -3.38 8.13
C ALA A 196 52.07 -2.44 7.75
N CYS A 197 51.36 -1.88 8.73
CA CYS A 197 50.29 -0.87 8.59
C CYS A 197 49.00 -1.31 7.88
N PHE A 198 48.19 -2.04 8.64
CA PHE A 198 46.74 -1.76 8.74
C PHE A 198 46.48 -0.24 8.96
N ILE A 199 45.29 0.24 8.56
CA ILE A 199 44.61 1.54 8.86
C ILE A 199 44.47 2.54 7.68
N ARG A 200 43.21 2.98 7.49
CA ARG A 200 42.71 4.12 6.68
C ARG A 200 42.94 4.09 5.16
N ILE A 201 41.82 3.97 4.41
CA ILE A 201 41.12 5.13 3.80
C ILE A 201 39.63 4.78 3.71
N ALA A 202 38.84 5.35 4.64
CA ALA A 202 37.39 5.40 4.58
C ALA A 202 36.97 6.74 5.22
N ARG A 203 36.93 7.81 4.41
CA ARG A 203 36.42 9.16 4.75
C ARG A 203 36.56 10.11 3.56
N ARG A 204 35.49 10.22 2.75
CA ARG A 204 35.03 11.45 2.05
C ARG A 204 33.66 11.16 1.42
N CYS A 205 32.87 12.22 1.21
CA CYS A 205 31.51 12.21 0.62
C CYS A 205 30.31 11.76 1.49
N CYS A 206 30.36 11.96 2.81
CA CYS A 206 29.14 12.16 3.63
C CYS A 206 29.20 13.49 4.39
N THR A 207 28.83 14.60 3.73
CA THR A 207 28.66 15.92 4.36
C THR A 207 27.57 16.76 3.68
N ARG A 208 26.38 16.76 4.28
CA ARG A 208 25.18 17.63 4.17
C ARG A 208 23.94 16.72 4.30
N SER A 209 22.98 16.95 5.21
CA SER A 209 22.69 18.14 6.02
C SER A 209 21.86 17.84 7.29
N ARG A 210 21.77 18.84 8.20
CA ARG A 210 20.92 18.94 9.44
C ARG A 210 21.35 18.15 10.69
N PRO A 211 20.98 18.63 11.91
CA PRO A 211 20.91 20.02 12.36
C PRO A 211 21.71 20.26 13.67
N ALA A 212 21.78 21.52 14.13
CA ALA A 212 22.58 21.92 15.29
C ALA A 212 21.73 22.12 16.56
N ASN A 213 22.20 21.54 17.68
CA ASN A 213 22.42 22.15 19.01
C ASN A 213 21.20 22.75 19.78
N ARG A 214 21.06 22.64 21.12
CA ARG A 214 22.02 22.39 22.22
C ARG A 214 21.43 21.52 23.34
N ALA A 215 22.30 20.92 24.14
CA ALA A 215 21.97 20.28 25.42
C ALA A 215 22.29 21.19 26.62
N ARG A 216 21.59 20.99 27.75
CA ARG A 216 22.18 20.63 29.06
C ARG A 216 21.11 20.44 30.15
N SER A 217 21.27 19.38 30.91
CA SER A 217 20.59 19.12 32.19
C SER A 217 21.31 19.81 33.35
N ILE A 218 20.58 20.10 34.43
CA ILE A 218 21.05 19.97 35.84
C ILE A 218 19.84 20.03 36.78
N SER A 219 19.90 19.22 37.85
CA SER A 219 18.87 19.05 38.88
C SER A 219 18.91 20.15 39.94
N ARG A 220 17.74 20.51 40.52
CA ARG A 220 17.56 20.78 41.96
C ARG A 220 16.09 20.74 42.38
N ARG A 221 15.84 20.12 43.55
CA ARG A 221 14.57 20.17 44.33
C ARG A 221 14.58 21.38 45.29
N ILE A 222 13.54 21.45 46.14
CA ILE A 222 13.22 22.46 47.18
C ILE A 222 12.33 23.57 46.58
N ALA A 223 10.99 23.59 46.74
CA ALA A 223 10.11 23.46 47.91
C ALA A 223 9.88 24.80 48.65
N SER A 224 8.68 25.34 48.49
CA SER A 224 8.02 26.28 49.41
C SER A 224 6.51 26.29 49.17
N CYS A 225 5.81 26.70 50.20
CA CYS A 225 4.48 26.27 50.59
C CYS A 225 3.30 27.04 49.96
N SER A 226 2.16 26.35 50.07
CA SER A 226 0.74 26.74 50.01
C SER A 226 0.35 27.89 51.00
N PRO A 227 -0.94 28.26 51.26
CA PRO A 227 -2.23 27.63 50.88
C PRO A 227 -3.43 28.58 50.57
N SER A 228 -4.65 28.00 50.57
CA SER A 228 -6.01 28.63 50.62
C SER A 228 -6.63 28.99 49.24
N ARG A 229 -7.93 28.90 48.92
CA ARG A 229 -9.22 28.38 49.48
C ARG A 229 -10.07 27.88 48.27
N ARG A 230 -11.17 27.10 48.30
CA ARG A 230 -11.99 26.39 49.30
C ARG A 230 -12.73 25.22 48.58
N CYS A 231 -13.42 24.32 49.31
CA CYS A 231 -14.43 23.41 48.73
C CYS A 231 -15.84 24.04 48.78
N SER A 232 -16.71 23.73 47.79
CA SER A 232 -18.16 23.46 47.98
C SER A 232 -18.90 23.15 46.66
N THR A 233 -19.48 21.95 46.56
CA THR A 233 -20.69 21.67 45.75
C THR A 233 -21.94 22.18 46.51
N PRO A 234 -23.10 22.41 45.86
CA PRO A 234 -24.10 21.33 45.74
C PRO A 234 -24.97 21.32 44.44
N MET A 235 -25.61 20.18 44.16
CA MET A 235 -26.81 20.04 43.31
C MET A 235 -28.08 20.41 44.11
N PRO A 236 -29.14 20.98 43.49
CA PRO A 236 -30.30 20.17 43.01
C PRO A 236 -30.90 20.73 41.69
N GLY A 237 -31.93 20.17 41.03
CA GLY A 237 -32.74 18.96 41.19
C GLY A 237 -34.08 19.05 40.39
N ALA A 238 -34.69 17.91 40.07
CA ALA A 238 -36.06 17.69 39.56
C ALA A 238 -36.49 18.15 38.14
N SER A 239 -37.17 17.23 37.44
CA SER A 239 -38.01 17.37 36.22
C SER A 239 -39.48 17.66 36.61
N PRO A 240 -40.54 17.54 35.75
CA PRO A 240 -40.66 17.38 34.28
C PRO A 240 -41.68 18.40 33.66
N ILE A 241 -42.16 18.20 32.42
CA ILE A 241 -43.61 18.23 32.02
C ILE A 241 -43.81 18.08 30.48
N SER A 242 -45.02 17.61 30.14
CA SER A 242 -45.59 17.07 28.88
C SER A 242 -45.49 17.86 27.57
N ARG A 243 -45.57 17.10 26.46
CA ARG A 243 -46.07 17.55 25.14
C ARG A 243 -47.61 17.63 25.12
N PRO A 244 -48.21 18.35 24.16
CA PRO A 244 -49.44 17.91 23.49
C PRO A 244 -49.15 16.80 22.45
#